data_AF-A0A2V8N5W9-F1
#
_entry.id   AF-A0A2V8N5W9-F1
#
_cell.length_a   1.000
_cell.length_b   1.000
_cell.length_c   1.000
_cell.angle_alpha   90.00
_cell.angle_beta   90.00
_cell.angle_gamma   90.00
#
_symmetry.space_group_name_H-M   'P 1'
#
loop_
_entity.id
_entity.type
_entity.pdbx_description
1 polymer ?
#
loop_
_entity_poly.entity_id
_entity_poly.type
_entity_poly.pdbx_seq_one_letter_code
_entity_poly.pdbx_strand_id
1 'polypeptide(L)' 'MRLGNWLSANEARPLWQFANAETLKGKRDRAIIAVLLGCGRRRRELAELRVDQLRRREDH' A
#
# COMPACT_ATOMS: atom_id res chain seq x y z
N MET A 1 -11.07 -2.67 -18.58
CA MET A 1 -10.80 -1.24 -18.86
C MET A 1 -10.08 -0.65 -17.65
N ARG A 2 -8.84 -0.19 -17.80
CA ARG A 2 -8.11 0.55 -16.75
C ARG A 2 -8.53 2.02 -16.83
N LEU A 3 -9.29 2.51 -15.86
CA LEU A 3 -9.68 3.92 -15.79
C LEU A 3 -8.62 4.70 -14.99
N GLY A 4 -7.98 5.70 -15.61
CA GLY A 4 -7.07 6.66 -14.93
C GLY A 4 -5.56 6.47 -15.16
N ASN A 5 -4.76 7.30 -14.48
CA ASN A 5 -3.29 7.32 -14.54
C ASN A 5 -2.70 6.26 -13.60
N TRP A 6 -2.66 5.01 -14.05
CA TRP A 6 -2.09 3.91 -13.28
C TRP A 6 -0.57 3.98 -13.27
N LEU A 7 0.01 3.86 -12.07
CA LEU A 7 1.45 3.70 -11.91
C LEU A 7 1.90 2.33 -12.44
N SER A 8 3.02 2.31 -13.15
CA SER A 8 3.82 1.12 -13.38
C SER A 8 4.51 0.67 -12.08
N ALA A 9 5.00 -0.57 -12.05
CA ALA A 9 5.76 -1.08 -10.91
C ALA A 9 7.02 -0.23 -10.61
N ASN A 10 7.65 0.32 -11.66
CA ASN A 10 8.82 1.17 -11.55
C ASN A 10 8.49 2.55 -10.97
N GLU A 11 7.32 3.10 -11.26
CA GLU A 11 6.87 4.38 -10.67
C GLU A 11 6.38 4.19 -9.23
N ALA A 12 5.78 3.03 -8.92
CA ALA A 12 5.25 2.71 -7.61
C ALA A 12 6.34 2.43 -6.57
N ARG A 13 7.47 1.84 -6.98
CA ARG A 13 8.56 1.42 -6.09
C ARG A 13 9.22 2.59 -5.34
N PRO A 14 9.60 3.72 -5.97
CA PRO A 14 10.12 4.89 -5.28
C PRO A 14 9.14 5.47 -4.25
N LEU A 15 7.84 5.51 -4.57
CA LEU A 15 6.81 6.00 -3.66
C LEU A 15 6.74 5.17 -2.38
N TRP A 16 6.79 3.84 -2.51
CA TRP A 16 6.81 2.94 -1.37
C TRP A 16 8.12 3.03 -0.56
N GLN A 17 9.27 3.20 -1.22
CA GLN A 17 10.58 3.24 -0.55
C GLN A 17 10.90 4.57 0.14
N PHE A 18 10.24 5.66 -0.25
CA PHE A 18 10.48 7.01 0.27
C PHE A 18 10.42 7.11 1.81
N ALA A 19 9.55 6.33 2.47
CA ALA A 19 9.42 6.39 3.93
C ALA A 19 10.56 5.64 4.64
N ASN A 20 11.13 6.23 5.71
CA ASN A 20 12.22 5.65 6.49
C ASN A 20 11.75 4.44 7.35
N ALA A 21 12.11 3.23 6.93
CA ALA A 21 11.74 1.98 7.61
C ALA A 21 12.34 1.79 9.00
N GLU A 22 13.33 2.57 9.41
CA GLU A 22 13.91 2.47 10.76
C GLU A 22 13.05 3.16 11.82
N THR A 23 12.12 4.03 11.40
CA THR A 23 11.20 4.71 12.31
C THR A 23 9.84 4.02 12.37
N LEU A 24 9.16 4.06 13.52
CA LEU A 24 7.78 3.59 13.64
C LEU A 24 6.85 4.27 12.64
N LYS A 25 7.01 5.58 12.46
CA LYS A 25 6.26 6.36 11.47
C LYS A 25 6.48 5.83 10.05
N GLY A 26 7.72 5.61 9.65
CA GLY A 26 8.00 5.16 8.29
C GLY A 26 7.62 3.71 8.04
N LYS A 27 7.69 2.81 9.04
CA LYS A 27 7.09 1.46 8.95
C LYS A 27 5.59 1.54 8.65
N ARG A 28 4.87 2.39 9.39
CA ARG A 28 3.43 2.63 9.17
C ARG A 28 3.16 3.19 7.77
N ASP A 29 3.90 4.21 7.35
CA ASP A 29 3.69 4.87 6.06
C ASP A 29 3.97 3.90 4.90
N ARG A 30 5.01 3.05 5.00
CA ARG A 30 5.27 1.96 4.04
C ARG A 30 4.13 0.96 3.96
N ALA A 31 3.57 0.54 5.11
CA ALA A 31 2.45 -0.39 5.14
C ALA A 31 1.20 0.22 4.48
N ILE A 32 0.89 1.49 4.78
CA ILE A 32 -0.21 2.24 4.15
C ILE A 32 -0.05 2.28 2.62
N ILE A 33 1.12 2.65 2.13
CA ILE A 33 1.39 2.75 0.69
C ILE A 33 1.32 1.36 0.04
N ALA A 34 1.87 0.32 0.67
CA ALA A 34 1.82 -1.04 0.17
C ALA A 34 0.38 -1.55 0.02
N VAL A 35 -0.49 -1.28 1.00
CA VAL A 35 -1.91 -1.69 0.93
C VAL A 35 -2.66 -0.92 -0.16
N LEU A 36 -2.42 0.39 -0.34
CA LEU A 36 -3.04 1.17 -1.41
C LEU A 36 -2.63 0.65 -2.79
N LEU A 37 -1.33 0.42 -3.00
CA LEU A 37 -0.78 -0.04 -4.28
C LEU A 37 -1.15 -1.50 -4.57
N GLY A 38 -1.03 -2.39 -3.58
CA GLY A 38 -1.20 -3.83 -3.74
C GLY A 38 -2.64 -4.31 -3.69
N CYS A 39 -3.51 -3.64 -2.94
CA CYS A 39 -4.91 -4.04 -2.77
C CYS A 39 -5.91 -3.15 -3.51
N GLY A 40 -5.47 -2.04 -4.12
CA GLY A 40 -6.33 -1.13 -4.88
C GLY A 40 -7.43 -0.44 -4.05
N ARG A 41 -7.22 -0.31 -2.73
CA ARG A 41 -8.17 0.31 -1.80
C ARG A 41 -8.22 1.83 -2.00
N ARG A 42 -9.38 2.43 -1.77
CA ARG A 42 -9.51 3.89 -1.66
C ARG A 42 -8.96 4.35 -0.31
N ARG A 43 -8.47 5.60 -0.25
CA ARG A 43 -7.93 6.21 0.99
C ARG A 43 -8.91 6.12 2.18
N ARG A 44 -10.21 6.31 1.93
CA ARG A 44 -11.26 6.20 2.96
C ARG A 44 -11.38 4.77 3.50
N GLU A 45 -11.38 3.78 2.61
CA GLU A 45 -11.48 2.37 3.00
C GLU A 45 -10.27 1.92 3.81
N LEU A 46 -9.09 2.49 3.53
CA LEU A 46 -7.89 2.23 4.34
C LEU A 46 -7.99 2.85 5.73
N ALA A 47 -8.55 4.04 5.86
CA ALA A 47 -8.70 4.72 7.16
C ALA A 47 -9.62 3.93 8.12
N GLU A 48 -10.57 3.17 7.57
CA GLU A 48 -11.51 2.32 8.31
C GLU A 48 -11.02 0.85 8.41
N LEU A 49 -9.86 0.52 7.83
CA LEU A 49 -9.35 -0.84 7.74
C LEU A 49 -8.83 -1.33 9.10
N ARG A 50 -9.30 -2.49 9.54
CA ARG A 50 -8.82 -3.19 10.73
C ARG A 50 -7.89 -4.33 10.35
N VAL A 51 -6.96 -4.67 11.25
CA VAL A 51 -5.94 -5.70 11.01
C VAL A 51 -6.56 -7.08 10.76
N ASP A 52 -7.67 -7.41 11.43
CA ASP A 52 -8.44 -8.66 11.24
C ASP A 52 -9.04 -8.81 9.83
N GLN A 53 -9.15 -7.71 9.09
CA GLN A 53 -9.66 -7.71 7.72
C GLN A 53 -8.54 -7.92 6.68
N LEU A 54 -7.27 -7.91 7.10
CA LEU A 54 -6.13 -8.21 6.23
C LEU A 54 -6.03 -9.72 6.05
N ARG A 55 -6.11 -10.16 4.79
CA ARG A 55 -5.84 -11.54 4.41
C ARG A 55 -4.52 -11.58 3.64
N ARG A 56 -3.55 -12.34 4.15
CA ARG A 56 -2.43 -12.78 3.31
C ARG A 56 -2.99 -13.75 2.29
N ARG A 57 -2.59 -13.58 1.03
CA ARG A 57 -2.71 -14.67 0.07
C ARG A 57 -1.53 -15.60 0.38
N GLU A 58 -1.83 -16.82 0.79
CA GLU A 58 -0.79 -17.86 0.89
C GLU A 58 -0.13 -18.05 -0.49
N ASP A 59 1.15 -18.40 -0.43
CA ASP A 59 2.16 -18.19 -1.45
C ASP A 59 1.83 -18.76 -2.84
N HIS A 60 2.33 -18.08 -3.86
CA HIS A 60 2.81 -18.73 -5.08
C HIS A 60 4.33 -18.82 -4.99
#